data_AF-A0A4Q3RQI5-F1
#
_entry.id   AF-A0A4Q3RQI5-F1
#
_cell.length_a   1.000
_cell.length_b   1.000
_cell.length_c   1.000
_cell.angle_alpha   90.00
_cell.angle_beta   90.00
_cell.angle_gamma   90.00
#
_symmetry.space_group_name_H-M   'P 1'
#
loop_
_entity.id
_entity.type
_entity.pdbx_description
1 polymer ?
#
loop_
_entity_poly.entity_id
_entity_poly.type
_entity_poly.pdbx_seq_one_letter_code
_entity_poly.pdbx_strand_id
1 'polypeptide(L)'
;MPDIIQLLPDNIANQIAAGEVIQRPASAVKELLENAVDAGATEIQLIINDAGKALIQVIDNGKGMSETDARMAFERHATSKIKNIDDLF
;
A
#
# COMPACT_ATOMS: atom_id res chain seq x y z
N MET A 1 14.75 41.76 16.49
CA MET A 1 13.78 41.43 15.42
C MET A 1 12.91 40.32 15.97
N PRO A 2 11.58 40.36 15.81
CA PRO A 2 10.73 39.30 16.35
C PRO A 2 10.98 38.01 15.57
N ASP A 3 10.87 36.87 16.26
CA ASP A 3 10.99 35.56 15.63
C ASP A 3 9.82 35.35 14.66
N ILE A 4 10.16 35.14 13.38
CA ILE A 4 9.19 35.02 12.27
C ILE A 4 8.76 33.55 12.08
N ILE A 5 9.60 32.59 12.49
CA ILE A 5 9.38 31.16 12.28
C ILE A 5 8.62 30.59 13.47
N GLN A 6 7.48 29.97 13.20
CA GLN A 6 6.66 29.28 14.21
C GLN A 6 6.59 27.78 13.93
N LEU A 7 6.65 26.99 15.00
CA LEU A 7 6.40 25.56 14.92
C LEU A 7 4.94 25.35 14.51
N LEU A 8 4.73 24.55 13.46
CA LEU A 8 3.40 24.17 13.05
C LEU A 8 2.73 23.33 14.14
N PRO A 9 1.45 23.60 14.46
CA PRO A 9 0.64 22.70 15.27
C PRO A 9 0.59 21.29 14.66
N ASP A 10 0.65 20.26 15.49
CA ASP A 10 0.72 18.85 15.05
C ASP A 10 -0.42 18.47 14.10
N ASN A 11 -1.63 19.00 14.29
CA ASN A 11 -2.76 18.74 13.40
C ASN A 11 -2.53 19.28 11.98
N ILE A 12 -1.88 20.43 11.84
CA ILE A 12 -1.55 21.03 10.54
C ILE A 12 -0.35 20.31 9.91
N ALA A 13 0.69 20.01 10.70
CA ALA A 13 1.83 19.24 10.23
C ALA A 13 1.40 17.85 9.73
N ASN A 14 0.49 17.18 10.45
CA ASN A 14 -0.10 15.90 10.05
C ASN A 14 -1.03 16.03 8.84
N GLN A 15 -1.77 17.13 8.68
CA GLN A 15 -2.59 17.37 7.48
C GLN A 15 -1.74 17.68 6.25
N ILE A 16 -0.60 18.35 6.40
CA ILE A 16 0.36 18.59 5.32
C ILE A 16 1.04 17.27 4.94
N ALA A 17 1.50 16.48 5.92
CA ALA A 17 2.02 15.14 5.68
C ALA A 17 0.98 14.24 5.00
N ALA A 18 -0.30 14.31 5.42
CA ALA A 18 -1.40 13.62 4.74
C ALA A 18 -1.73 14.20 3.36
N GLY A 19 -1.36 15.46 3.10
CA GLY A 19 -1.55 16.20 1.83
C GLY A 19 -0.50 15.87 0.77
N GLU A 20 0.74 15.60 1.18
CA GLU A 20 1.81 15.08 0.31
C GLU A 20 1.73 13.55 0.20
N VAL A 21 1.32 12.87 1.28
CA VAL A 21 0.95 11.45 1.34
C VAL A 21 -0.55 11.29 1.09
N ILE A 22 -1.14 12.00 0.14
CA ILE A 22 -2.47 11.65 -0.35
C ILE A 22 -2.29 10.34 -1.13
N GLN A 23 -2.45 9.22 -0.43
CA GLN A 23 -2.62 7.89 -0.99
C GLN A 23 -3.86 7.94 -1.90
N ARG A 24 -3.62 8.17 -3.19
CA ARG A 24 -4.69 8.11 -4.18
C ARG A 24 -5.15 6.65 -4.27
N PRO A 25 -6.43 6.40 -4.62
CA PRO A 25 -6.89 5.05 -4.99
C PRO A 25 -5.93 4.32 -5.94
N ALA A 26 -5.28 5.07 -6.84
CA ALA A 26 -4.25 4.56 -7.73
C ALA A 26 -3.04 3.91 -7.03
N SER A 27 -2.60 4.41 -5.87
CA SER A 27 -1.51 3.81 -5.10
C SER A 27 -1.92 2.46 -4.53
N ALA A 28 -3.13 2.35 -3.98
CA ALA A 28 -3.65 1.06 -3.53
C ALA A 28 -3.79 0.06 -4.68
N VAL A 29 -4.26 0.53 -5.85
CA VAL A 29 -4.31 -0.29 -7.07
C VAL A 29 -2.91 -0.76 -7.47
N LYS A 30 -1.91 0.13 -7.52
CA LYS A 30 -0.52 -0.23 -7.84
C LYS A 30 -0.02 -1.37 -6.96
N GLU A 31 -0.11 -1.22 -5.64
CA GLU A 31 0.43 -2.20 -4.70
C GLU A 31 -0.29 -3.56 -4.80
N LEU A 32 -1.62 -3.56 -4.98
CA LEU A 32 -2.39 -4.79 -5.17
C LEU A 32 -2.02 -5.51 -6.48
N LEU A 33 -1.85 -4.76 -7.57
CA LEU A 33 -1.44 -5.34 -8.86
C LEU A 33 -0.01 -5.88 -8.80
N GLU A 34 0.92 -5.17 -8.16
CA GLU A 34 2.30 -5.66 -7.95
C GLU A 34 2.31 -6.96 -7.14
N ASN A 35 1.48 -7.06 -6.09
CA ASN A 35 1.36 -8.29 -5.32
C ASN A 35 0.80 -9.47 -6.15
N ALA A 36 -0.16 -9.23 -7.04
CA ALA A 36 -0.67 -10.25 -7.95
C ALA A 36 0.43 -10.73 -8.93
N VAL A 37 1.24 -9.81 -9.46
CA VAL A 37 2.39 -10.15 -10.31
C VAL A 37 3.43 -10.96 -9.54
N ASP A 38 3.78 -10.57 -8.31
CA ASP A 38 4.72 -11.31 -7.44
C ASP A 38 4.18 -12.69 -7.01
N ALA A 39 2.86 -12.87 -7.04
CA ALA A 39 2.21 -14.15 -6.85
C ALA A 39 2.28 -15.05 -8.11
N GLY A 40 2.80 -14.53 -9.22
CA GLY A 40 2.92 -15.23 -10.50
C GLY A 40 1.59 -15.32 -11.27
N ALA A 41 0.65 -14.41 -11.01
CA ALA A 41 -0.62 -14.40 -11.71
C ALA A 41 -0.42 -14.18 -13.22
N THR A 42 -1.15 -14.94 -14.02
CA THR A 42 -1.20 -14.78 -15.49
C THR A 42 -2.46 -14.05 -15.95
N GLU A 43 -3.47 -14.00 -15.08
CA GLU A 43 -4.72 -13.28 -15.27
C GLU A 43 -5.01 -12.47 -14.01
N ILE A 44 -5.27 -11.17 -14.20
CA ILE A 44 -5.58 -10.24 -13.13
C ILE A 44 -6.77 -9.38 -13.59
N GLN A 45 -7.84 -9.40 -12.81
CA GLN A 45 -9.03 -8.60 -13.03
C GLN A 45 -9.07 -7.45 -12.01
N LEU A 46 -9.19 -6.22 -12.51
CA LEU A 46 -9.35 -5.02 -11.69
C LEU A 46 -10.78 -4.48 -11.85
N ILE A 47 -11.50 -4.39 -10.75
CA ILE A 47 -12.85 -3.84 -10.68
C ILE A 47 -12.79 -2.56 -9.82
N ILE A 48 -13.23 -1.45 -10.41
CA ILE A 48 -13.23 -0.13 -9.76
C ILE A 48 -14.64 0.44 -9.80
N ASN A 49 -15.08 1.01 -8.67
CA ASN A 49 -16.31 1.80 -8.58
C ASN A 49 -16.03 3.17 -7.93
N ASP A 50 -16.72 4.20 -8.39
CA ASP A 50 -16.58 5.59 -7.94
C ASP A 50 -15.11 6.07 -7.86
N ALA A 51 -14.36 5.88 -8.95
CA ALA A 51 -12.93 6.18 -9.04
C ALA A 51 -12.07 5.56 -7.93
N GLY A 52 -12.52 4.42 -7.38
CA GLY A 52 -11.83 3.69 -6.31
C GLY A 52 -12.15 4.18 -4.90
N LYS A 53 -13.07 5.16 -4.75
CA LYS A 53 -13.57 5.59 -3.44
C LYS A 53 -14.54 4.59 -2.82
N ALA A 54 -15.39 3.99 -3.66
CA ALA A 54 -16.39 3.02 -3.21
C ALA A 54 -15.86 1.58 -3.26
N LEU A 55 -15.12 1.22 -4.31
CA LEU A 55 -14.57 -0.13 -4.48
C LEU A 55 -13.27 -0.12 -5.26
N ILE A 56 -12.28 -0.83 -4.72
CA ILE A 56 -11.12 -1.35 -5.45
C ILE A 56 -11.10 -2.85 -5.16
N GLN A 57 -11.23 -3.67 -6.19
CA GLN A 57 -11.13 -5.12 -6.09
C GLN A 57 -10.18 -5.64 -7.15
N VAL A 58 -9.17 -6.38 -6.71
CA VAL A 58 -8.23 -7.10 -7.56
C VAL A 58 -8.46 -8.58 -7.34
N ILE A 59 -8.69 -9.31 -8.44
CA ILE A 59 -8.87 -10.76 -8.45
C ILE A 59 -7.76 -11.32 -9.33
N ASP A 60 -6.94 -12.20 -8.81
CA ASP A 60 -5.85 -12.83 -9.54
C ASP A 60 -5.89 -14.35 -9.42
N ASN A 61 -5.19 -15.02 -10.33
CA ASN A 61 -5.03 -16.47 -10.35
C ASN A 61 -3.61 -16.91 -9.92
N GLY A 62 -2.94 -16.09 -9.10
CA GLY A 62 -1.60 -16.38 -8.60
C GLY A 62 -1.57 -17.55 -7.62
N LYS A 63 -0.39 -17.77 -7.02
CA LYS A 63 -0.15 -18.89 -6.07
C LYS A 63 -1.03 -18.87 -4.81
N GLY A 64 -1.74 -17.77 -4.54
CA GLY A 64 -2.60 -17.60 -3.38
C GLY A 64 -1.83 -17.55 -2.05
N MET A 65 -2.57 -17.69 -0.96
CA MET A 65 -2.06 -17.72 0.41
C MET A 65 -2.73 -18.85 1.18
N SER A 66 -2.00 -19.49 2.10
CA SER A 66 -2.62 -20.34 3.12
C SER A 66 -3.43 -19.48 4.12
N GLU A 67 -4.27 -20.10 4.95
CA GLU A 67 -5.00 -19.36 5.99
C GLU A 67 -4.05 -18.62 6.95
N THR A 68 -2.93 -19.24 7.28
CA THR A 68 -1.90 -18.63 8.13
C THR A 68 -1.22 -17.46 7.42
N ASP A 69 -0.82 -17.63 6.15
CA ASP A 69 -0.19 -16.55 5.38
C ASP A 69 -1.13 -15.38 5.17
N ALA A 70 -2.42 -15.65 4.93
CA ALA A 70 -3.44 -14.62 4.76
C ALA A 70 -3.61 -13.77 6.02
N ARG A 71 -3.46 -14.35 7.22
CA ARG A 71 -3.43 -13.60 8.48
C ARG A 71 -2.13 -12.79 8.61
N MET A 72 -0.99 -13.43 8.35
CA MET A 72 0.33 -12.80 8.46
C MET A 72 0.53 -11.64 7.48
N ALA A 73 -0.11 -11.66 6.31
CA ALA A 73 0.01 -10.62 5.29
C ALA A 73 -0.47 -9.23 5.75
N PHE A 74 -1.28 -9.16 6.82
CA PHE A 74 -1.73 -7.91 7.43
C PHE A 74 -0.81 -7.40 8.55
N GLU A 75 0.16 -8.21 9.00
CA GLU A 75 1.08 -7.83 10.06
C GLU A 75 2.19 -6.91 9.53
N ARG A 76 2.61 -5.96 10.37
CA ARG A 76 3.73 -5.08 10.03
C ARG A 76 5.04 -5.88 9.99
N HIS A 77 5.89 -5.55 9.02
CA HIS A 77 7.21 -6.18 8.84
C HIS A 77 7.15 -7.69 8.52
N ALA A 78 6.01 -8.19 8.04
CA ALA A 78 5.86 -9.55 7.52
C ALA A 78 5.91 -9.53 5.98
N THR A 79 6.74 -10.39 5.38
CA THR A 79 6.84 -10.52 3.92
C THR A 79 7.39 -11.89 3.54
N SER A 80 6.95 -12.43 2.39
CA SER A 80 7.51 -13.63 1.78
C SER A 80 8.61 -13.34 0.76
N LYS A 81 8.92 -12.06 0.50
CA LYS A 81 9.75 -11.63 -0.63
C LYS A 81 11.24 -11.52 -0.27
N ILE A 82 11.55 -11.21 0.98
CA ILE A 82 12.93 -11.04 1.49
C ILE A 82 13.08 -11.72 2.84
N LYS A 83 14.28 -12.22 3.15
CA LYS A 83 14.63 -12.90 4.40
C LYS A 83 15.87 -12.33 5.07
N ASN A 84 16.77 -11.74 4.32
CA ASN A 84 18.01 -11.16 4.82
C ASN A 84 18.26 -9.78 4.18
N ILE A 85 19.28 -9.07 4.67
CA ILE A 85 19.62 -7.71 4.21
C ILE A 85 20.09 -7.69 2.75
N ASP A 86 20.69 -8.80 2.30
CA ASP A 86 21.26 -8.91 0.95
C ASP A 86 20.14 -9.04 -0.10
N ASP A 87 18.96 -9.56 0.27
CA ASP A 87 17.77 -9.60 -0.60
C ASP A 87 17.21 -8.20 -0.94
N LEU A 88 17.71 -7.13 -0.29
CA LEU A 88 17.26 -5.75 -0.50
C LEU A 88 18.03 -5.02 -1.62
N PHE A 89 19.16 -5.58 -2.08
CA PHE A 89 20.08 -4.97 -3.05
C PHE A 89 20.30 -5.85 -4.27
#